data_AF-A0AAD3UDB0-F1
#
_entry.id   AF-A0AAD3UDB0-F1
#
_cell.length_a   1.000
_cell.length_b   1.000
_cell.length_c   1.000
_cell.angle_alpha   90.00
_cell.angle_beta   90.00
_cell.angle_gamma   90.00
#
_symmetry.space_group_name_H-M   'P 1'
#
loop_
_entity.id
_entity.type
_entity.pdbx_description
1 polymer ?
#
loop_
_entity_poly.entity_id
_entity_poly.type
_entity_poly.pdbx_seq_one_letter_code
_entity_poly.pdbx_strand_id
1 'polypeptide(L)'
;MALIDPDFINLAGPPSLDSCTRDIYQADARFTPAALLAMVKGVASAALHLHGRGILHGDLYAHNMLHASQGEGRLLLGDFGAASCYERTDGELAGLLERLEVRAFGCLLEELLARCAPCDDRLDALHALVDDCLAEAVAARPDFAEIAARLAAVAAVICAEPVLL
;
A
#
# COMPACT_ATOMS: atom_id res chain seq x y z
N MET A 1 5.71 -25.53 13.81
CA MET A 1 4.58 -24.70 13.35
C MET A 1 5.17 -23.42 12.81
N ALA A 2 5.13 -23.21 11.50
CA ALA A 2 5.40 -21.88 10.96
C ALA A 2 4.12 -21.05 11.18
N LEU A 3 4.24 -19.88 11.82
CA LEU A 3 3.12 -18.95 12.03
C LEU A 3 2.69 -18.27 10.71
N ILE A 4 3.57 -18.30 9.71
CA ILE A 4 3.36 -17.75 8.38
C ILE A 4 3.44 -18.92 7.40
N ASP A 5 2.49 -18.96 6.46
CA ASP A 5 2.46 -19.95 5.38
C ASP A 5 3.74 -19.81 4.52
N PRO A 6 4.45 -20.90 4.20
CA PRO A 6 5.69 -20.84 3.42
C PRO A 6 5.52 -20.27 2.00
N ASP A 7 4.29 -20.11 1.51
CA ASP A 7 4.01 -19.40 0.25
C ASP A 7 4.27 -17.89 0.34
N PHE A 8 4.37 -17.32 1.54
CA PHE A 8 4.67 -15.90 1.71
C PHE A 8 6.16 -15.61 1.50
N ILE A 9 6.43 -14.74 0.54
CA ILE A 9 7.77 -14.25 0.20
C ILE A 9 7.82 -12.73 0.35
N ASN A 10 9.02 -12.18 0.52
CA ASN A 10 9.21 -10.73 0.57
C ASN A 10 8.74 -10.09 -0.74
N LEU A 11 7.94 -9.03 -0.65
CA LEU A 11 7.46 -8.26 -1.80
C LEU A 11 8.60 -7.53 -2.51
N ALA A 12 9.56 -7.01 -1.73
CA ALA A 12 10.80 -6.45 -2.24
C ALA A 12 11.96 -6.72 -1.27
N GLY A 13 13.19 -6.54 -1.75
CA GLY A 13 14.37 -6.40 -0.92
C GLY A 13 14.57 -4.93 -0.48
N PRO A 14 15.37 -4.69 0.57
CA PRO A 14 15.68 -3.34 1.03
C PRO A 14 16.41 -2.53 -0.05
N PRO A 15 16.44 -1.20 0.07
CA PRO A 15 17.19 -0.36 -0.87
C PRO A 15 18.68 -0.72 -0.86
N SER A 16 19.34 -0.50 -2.01
CA SER A 16 20.80 -0.55 -2.14
C SER A 16 21.38 0.85 -2.21
N LEU A 17 22.72 0.94 -2.14
CA LEU A 17 23.45 2.18 -2.40
C LEU A 17 23.13 2.75 -3.80
N ASP A 18 22.74 1.91 -4.77
CA ASP A 18 22.39 2.32 -6.13
C ASP A 18 20.93 2.78 -6.26
N SER A 19 20.01 2.21 -5.48
CA SER A 19 18.59 2.61 -5.49
C SER A 19 18.27 3.73 -4.50
N CYS A 20 19.23 4.10 -3.65
CA CYS A 20 19.16 5.08 -2.57
C CYS A 20 18.06 4.76 -1.55
N THR A 21 16.83 5.18 -1.83
CA THR A 21 15.67 5.05 -0.93
C THR A 21 14.57 4.14 -1.48
N ARG A 22 14.78 3.54 -2.65
CA ARG A 22 13.77 2.70 -3.30
C ARG A 22 14.05 1.22 -3.11
N ASP A 23 13.01 0.47 -2.79
CA ASP A 23 13.08 -0.97 -2.61
C ASP A 23 13.43 -1.69 -3.92
N ILE A 24 14.07 -2.84 -3.78
CA ILE A 24 14.55 -3.64 -4.90
C ILE A 24 13.60 -4.81 -5.13
N TYR A 25 12.86 -4.74 -6.23
CA TYR A 25 11.99 -5.83 -6.64
C TYR A 25 12.75 -6.78 -7.58
N GLN A 26 12.31 -8.03 -7.66
CA GLN A 26 12.78 -8.95 -8.70
C GLN A 26 12.47 -8.37 -10.08
N ALA A 27 13.36 -8.57 -11.05
CA ALA A 27 13.26 -7.94 -12.37
C ALA A 27 11.97 -8.33 -13.12
N ASP A 28 11.51 -9.56 -12.89
CA ASP A 28 10.31 -10.18 -13.43
C ASP A 28 9.08 -10.04 -12.52
N ALA A 29 9.18 -9.34 -11.38
CA ALA A 29 8.04 -9.08 -10.50
C ALA A 29 6.95 -8.33 -11.27
N ARG A 30 5.83 -9.01 -11.52
CA ARG A 30 4.66 -8.47 -12.21
C ARG A 30 3.40 -8.91 -11.48
N PHE A 31 2.47 -7.98 -11.35
CA PHE A 31 1.21 -8.21 -10.66
C PHE A 31 0.05 -7.95 -11.60
N THR A 32 -0.97 -8.80 -11.54
CA THR A 32 -2.23 -8.51 -12.24
C THR A 32 -2.93 -7.32 -11.57
N PRO A 33 -3.78 -6.58 -12.29
CA PRO A 33 -4.59 -5.51 -11.71
C PRO A 33 -5.34 -5.94 -10.44
N ALA A 34 -5.91 -7.15 -10.44
CA ALA A 34 -6.61 -7.71 -9.29
C ALA A 34 -5.67 -7.98 -8.10
N ALA A 35 -4.49 -8.55 -8.33
CA ALA A 35 -3.52 -8.80 -7.28
C ALA A 35 -2.97 -7.50 -6.69
N LEU A 36 -2.62 -6.53 -7.54
CA LEU A 36 -2.20 -5.19 -7.11
C LEU A 36 -3.24 -4.56 -6.19
N LEU A 37 -4.50 -4.54 -6.64
CA LEU A 37 -5.58 -3.93 -5.89
C LEU A 37 -5.82 -4.62 -4.54
N ALA A 38 -5.75 -5.96 -4.51
CA ALA A 38 -5.86 -6.71 -3.27
C ALA A 38 -4.73 -6.38 -2.29
N MET A 39 -3.48 -6.28 -2.77
CA MET A 39 -2.32 -5.93 -1.96
C MET A 39 -2.46 -4.54 -1.35
N VAL A 40 -2.74 -3.51 -2.16
CA VAL A 40 -2.84 -2.13 -1.67
C VAL A 40 -4.04 -1.92 -0.75
N LYS A 41 -5.15 -2.65 -0.95
CA LYS A 41 -6.26 -2.71 0.00
C LYS A 41 -5.85 -3.34 1.33
N GLY A 42 -5.03 -4.39 1.30
CA GLY A 42 -4.46 -5.00 2.49
C GLY A 42 -3.63 -4.02 3.30
N VAL A 43 -2.74 -3.28 2.64
CA VAL A 43 -1.90 -2.25 3.27
C VAL A 43 -2.74 -1.11 3.85
N ALA A 44 -3.67 -0.56 3.07
CA ALA A 44 -4.55 0.52 3.53
C ALA A 44 -5.41 0.10 4.73
N SER A 45 -5.91 -1.14 4.73
CA SER A 45 -6.67 -1.71 5.85
C SER A 45 -5.81 -1.86 7.10
N ALA A 46 -4.56 -2.33 6.96
CA ALA A 46 -3.63 -2.45 8.08
C ALA A 46 -3.28 -1.07 8.67
N ALA A 47 -2.93 -0.09 7.84
CA ALA A 47 -2.65 1.28 8.28
C ALA A 47 -3.86 1.91 8.99
N LEU A 48 -5.05 1.82 8.38
CA LEU A 48 -6.29 2.29 9.00
C LEU A 48 -6.55 1.64 10.36
N HIS A 49 -6.27 0.35 10.50
CA HIS A 49 -6.40 -0.35 11.78
C HIS A 49 -5.42 0.18 12.83
N LEU A 50 -4.15 0.39 12.47
CA LEU A 50 -3.11 0.91 13.37
C LEU A 50 -3.43 2.35 13.81
N HIS A 51 -3.85 3.21 12.88
CA HIS A 51 -4.27 4.58 13.18
C HIS A 51 -5.50 4.59 14.09
N GLY A 52 -6.45 3.68 13.85
CA GLY A 52 -7.59 3.40 14.72
C GLY A 52 -7.21 2.91 16.13
N ARG A 53 -5.92 2.67 16.41
CA ARG A 53 -5.36 2.35 17.72
C ARG A 53 -4.34 3.38 18.23
N GLY A 54 -4.10 4.46 17.49
CA GLY A 54 -3.10 5.48 17.83
C GLY A 54 -1.67 4.99 17.64
N ILE A 55 -1.45 4.12 16.65
CA ILE A 55 -0.16 3.54 16.32
C ILE A 55 0.20 3.92 14.88
N LEU A 56 1.39 4.48 14.68
CA LEU A 56 2.03 4.57 13.37
C LEU A 56 2.92 3.33 13.19
N HIS A 57 2.95 2.77 11.99
CA HIS A 57 3.92 1.75 11.61
C HIS A 57 5.36 2.30 11.59
N GLY A 58 5.53 3.51 11.05
CA GLY A 58 6.80 4.22 10.96
C GLY A 58 7.69 3.82 9.78
N ASP A 59 7.44 2.67 9.16
CA ASP A 59 8.27 2.12 8.07
C ASP A 59 7.46 1.35 7.01
N LEU A 60 6.50 2.03 6.38
CA LEU A 60 5.54 1.44 5.44
C LEU A 60 6.14 1.24 4.02
N TYR A 61 7.09 0.33 3.90
CA TYR A 61 7.83 0.01 2.66
C TYR A 61 7.61 -1.43 2.20
N ALA A 62 7.87 -1.71 0.92
CA ALA A 62 7.63 -3.01 0.31
C ALA A 62 8.53 -4.11 0.89
N HIS A 63 9.75 -3.79 1.34
CA HIS A 63 10.62 -4.75 2.00
C HIS A 63 10.09 -5.24 3.36
N ASN A 64 9.17 -4.48 3.98
CA ASN A 64 8.47 -4.85 5.21
C ASN A 64 7.16 -5.62 4.94
N MET A 65 6.92 -6.02 3.70
CA MET A 65 5.71 -6.73 3.29
C MET A 65 6.04 -8.12 2.77
N LEU A 66 5.23 -9.08 3.19
CA LEU A 66 5.20 -10.41 2.60
C LEU A 66 3.97 -10.54 1.71
N HIS A 67 4.13 -11.09 0.51
CA HIS A 67 2.99 -11.44 -0.34
C HIS A 67 2.97 -12.94 -0.62
N ALA A 68 1.77 -13.48 -0.78
CA ALA A 68 1.58 -14.86 -1.22
C ALA A 68 2.10 -15.00 -2.67
N SER A 69 3.01 -15.94 -2.90
CA SER A 69 3.57 -16.21 -4.24
C SER A 69 2.54 -16.89 -5.15
N GLN A 70 1.63 -17.67 -4.54
CA GLN A 70 0.53 -18.36 -5.20
C GLN A 70 -0.80 -17.85 -4.62
N GLY A 71 -1.33 -16.74 -5.15
CA GLY A 71 -2.66 -16.29 -4.72
C GLY A 71 -3.02 -14.84 -5.03
N GLU A 72 -4.28 -14.53 -4.71
CA GLU A 72 -5.05 -13.32 -5.03
C GLU A 72 -4.57 -12.05 -4.28
N GLY A 73 -3.27 -11.72 -4.36
CA GLY A 73 -2.71 -10.48 -3.80
C GLY A 73 -2.85 -10.36 -2.27
N ARG A 74 -2.81 -11.50 -1.56
CA ARG A 74 -2.74 -11.53 -0.10
C ARG A 74 -1.40 -10.97 0.38
N LEU A 75 -1.46 -10.05 1.34
CA LEU A 75 -0.30 -9.34 1.87
C LEU A 75 -0.30 -9.35 3.40
N LEU A 76 0.88 -9.49 3.99
CA LEU A 76 1.14 -9.33 5.42
C LEU A 76 2.10 -8.17 5.63
N LEU A 77 1.71 -7.23 6.49
CA LEU A 77 2.59 -6.16 6.96
C LEU A 77 3.40 -6.67 8.16
N GLY A 78 4.72 -6.52 8.10
CA GLY A 78 5.65 -6.89 9.14
C GLY A 78 6.57 -5.73 9.54
N ASP A 79 7.53 -6.03 10.41
CA ASP A 79 8.52 -5.10 10.98
C ASP A 79 7.94 -3.84 11.66
N PHE A 80 7.50 -4.03 12.90
CA PHE A 80 7.06 -2.94 13.78
C PHE A 80 8.21 -2.31 14.57
N GLY A 81 9.48 -2.47 14.15
CA GLY A 81 10.63 -1.92 14.85
C GLY A 81 10.64 -0.39 14.93
N ALA A 82 10.03 0.27 13.95
CA ALA A 82 9.86 1.73 13.89
C ALA A 82 8.51 2.22 14.41
N ALA A 83 7.64 1.32 14.90
CA ALA A 83 6.29 1.67 15.28
C ALA A 83 6.27 2.60 16.50
N SER A 84 5.36 3.58 16.50
CA SER A 84 5.25 4.57 17.55
C SER A 84 3.80 4.86 17.91
N CYS A 85 3.55 5.16 19.18
CA CYS A 85 2.23 5.56 19.67
C CYS A 85 2.10 7.09 19.64
N TYR A 86 0.90 7.58 19.32
CA TYR A 86 0.55 9.00 19.39
C TYR A 86 -0.80 9.20 20.06
N GLU A 87 -1.00 10.39 20.64
CA GLU A 87 -2.30 10.76 21.20
C GLU A 87 -3.27 11.17 20.10
N ARG A 88 -4.43 10.50 20.07
CA ARG A 88 -5.50 10.78 19.10
C ARG A 88 -6.45 11.91 19.53
N THR A 89 -6.33 12.35 20.78
CA THR A 89 -7.10 13.46 21.35
C THR A 89 -6.71 14.81 20.75
N ASP A 90 -5.47 14.95 20.29
CA ASP A 90 -5.04 16.07 19.45
C ASP A 90 -5.25 15.72 17.97
N GLY A 91 -6.46 15.99 17.47
CA GLY A 91 -6.85 15.62 16.10
C GLY A 91 -6.01 16.30 15.01
N GLU A 92 -5.45 17.48 15.27
CA GLU A 92 -4.61 18.18 14.29
C GLU A 92 -3.25 17.50 14.16
N LEU A 93 -2.55 17.29 15.29
CA LEU A 93 -1.26 16.60 15.29
C LEU A 93 -1.41 15.14 14.82
N ALA A 94 -2.42 14.43 15.30
CA ALA A 94 -2.73 13.07 14.88
C ALA A 94 -2.89 12.98 13.35
N GLY A 95 -3.72 13.85 12.77
CA GLY A 95 -3.93 13.88 11.33
C GLY A 95 -2.65 14.17 10.55
N LEU A 96 -1.81 15.11 11.01
CA LEU A 96 -0.53 15.41 10.35
C LEU A 96 0.45 14.23 10.40
N LEU A 97 0.50 13.52 11.53
CA LEU A 97 1.34 12.33 11.70
C LEU A 97 0.90 11.18 10.80
N GLU A 98 -0.40 10.88 10.76
CA GLU A 98 -0.96 9.83 9.90
C GLU A 98 -0.69 10.12 8.41
N ARG A 99 -0.71 11.39 8.01
CA ARG A 99 -0.38 11.84 6.64
C ARG A 99 1.09 11.70 6.25
N LEU A 100 1.99 11.38 7.18
CA LEU A 100 3.34 10.93 6.85
C LEU A 100 3.31 9.54 6.23
N GLU A 101 2.52 8.63 6.81
CA GLU A 101 2.36 7.26 6.29
C GLU A 101 1.56 7.22 4.99
N VAL A 102 0.66 8.18 4.78
CA VAL A 102 -0.03 8.34 3.49
C VAL A 102 0.97 8.57 2.36
N ARG A 103 2.03 9.34 2.58
CA ARG A 103 3.07 9.55 1.57
C ARG A 103 3.85 8.26 1.30
N ALA A 104 4.18 7.49 2.35
CA ALA A 104 4.83 6.18 2.19
C ALA A 104 3.95 5.20 1.39
N PHE A 105 2.64 5.16 1.69
CA PHE A 105 1.66 4.41 0.91
C PHE A 105 1.61 4.86 -0.55
N GLY A 106 1.64 6.17 -0.82
CA GLY A 106 1.69 6.71 -2.18
C GLY A 106 2.90 6.22 -2.98
N CYS A 107 4.10 6.23 -2.37
CA CYS A 107 5.31 5.68 -2.99
C CYS A 107 5.18 4.18 -3.28
N LEU A 108 4.67 3.40 -2.32
CA LEU A 108 4.42 1.96 -2.52
C LEU A 108 3.42 1.71 -3.66
N LEU A 109 2.32 2.46 -3.70
CA LEU A 109 1.30 2.33 -4.73
C LEU A 109 1.88 2.65 -6.12
N GLU A 110 2.69 3.71 -6.23
CA GLU A 110 3.42 4.05 -7.47
C GLU A 110 4.33 2.90 -7.93
N GLU A 111 5.10 2.33 -7.01
CA GLU A 111 5.99 1.21 -7.31
C GLU A 111 5.24 -0.04 -7.77
N LEU A 112 4.09 -0.34 -7.16
CA LEU A 112 3.26 -1.48 -7.54
C LEU A 112 2.59 -1.23 -8.90
N LEU A 113 2.09 -0.02 -9.17
CA LEU A 113 1.50 0.35 -10.47
C LEU A 113 2.51 0.22 -11.61
N ALA A 114 3.76 0.64 -11.39
CA ALA A 114 4.85 0.46 -12.35
C ALA A 114 5.16 -1.02 -12.69
N ARG A 115 4.68 -1.95 -11.86
CA ARG A 115 4.84 -3.41 -12.01
C ARG A 115 3.54 -4.12 -12.34
N CYS A 116 2.47 -3.37 -12.60
CA CYS A 116 1.19 -3.92 -13.01
C CYS A 116 1.26 -4.38 -14.47
N ALA A 117 0.78 -5.60 -14.74
CA ALA A 117 0.64 -6.11 -16.09
C ALA A 117 -0.59 -7.06 -16.18
N PRO A 118 -1.41 -6.97 -17.24
CA PRO A 118 -1.35 -5.98 -18.33
C PRO A 118 -1.72 -4.56 -17.87
N CYS A 119 -1.50 -3.56 -18.72
CA CYS A 119 -2.06 -2.23 -18.52
C CYS A 119 -3.59 -2.31 -18.48
N ASP A 120 -4.20 -1.56 -17.56
CA ASP A 120 -5.63 -1.55 -17.33
C ASP A 120 -6.07 -0.12 -16.98
N ASP A 121 -6.75 0.53 -17.91
CA ASP A 121 -7.20 1.93 -17.79
C ASP A 121 -8.12 2.14 -16.58
N ARG A 122 -8.73 1.07 -16.05
CA ARG A 122 -9.55 1.12 -14.83
C ARG A 122 -8.71 1.47 -13.59
N LEU A 123 -7.38 1.35 -13.67
CA LEU A 123 -6.45 1.76 -12.62
C LEU A 123 -6.05 3.25 -12.71
N ASP A 124 -6.53 4.03 -13.67
CA ASP A 124 -6.22 5.47 -13.79
C ASP A 124 -6.57 6.26 -12.52
N ALA A 125 -7.67 5.89 -11.86
CA ALA A 125 -8.05 6.48 -10.58
C ALA A 125 -7.03 6.23 -9.46
N LEU A 126 -6.21 5.18 -9.56
CA LEU A 126 -5.11 4.91 -8.64
C LEU A 126 -3.89 5.78 -8.93
N HIS A 127 -3.62 6.14 -10.18
CA HIS A 127 -2.56 7.12 -10.49
C HIS A 127 -2.91 8.50 -9.89
N ALA A 128 -4.16 8.95 -10.02
CA ALA A 128 -4.61 10.16 -9.33
C ALA A 128 -4.51 10.02 -7.80
N LEU A 129 -4.74 8.83 -7.25
CA LEU A 129 -4.57 8.59 -5.81
C LEU A 129 -3.11 8.69 -5.38
N VAL A 130 -2.18 8.21 -6.20
CA VAL A 130 -0.73 8.41 -5.98
C VAL A 130 -0.43 9.90 -5.88
N ASP A 131 -0.87 10.71 -6.86
CA ASP A 131 -0.62 12.15 -6.86
C ASP A 131 -1.13 12.83 -5.58
N ASP A 132 -2.34 12.49 -5.15
CA ASP A 132 -2.93 13.03 -3.92
C ASP A 132 -2.17 12.58 -2.66
N CYS A 133 -1.71 11.33 -2.60
CA CYS A 133 -0.89 10.83 -1.50
C CYS A 133 0.50 11.48 -1.45
N LEU A 134 1.04 11.85 -2.61
CA LEU A 134 2.36 12.46 -2.77
C LEU A 134 2.36 13.98 -2.70
N ALA A 135 1.19 14.61 -2.51
CA ALA A 135 1.06 16.07 -2.41
C ALA A 135 2.08 16.70 -1.45
N GLU A 136 2.71 17.78 -1.88
CA GLU A 136 3.70 18.53 -1.08
C GLU A 136 3.08 19.11 0.18
N ALA A 137 1.88 19.67 0.05
CA ALA A 137 1.09 20.15 1.17
C ALA A 137 0.57 18.95 1.98
N VAL A 138 1.17 18.69 3.15
CA VAL A 138 0.82 17.54 4.01
C VAL A 138 -0.68 17.47 4.27
N ALA A 139 -1.31 18.59 4.60
CA ALA A 139 -2.75 18.64 4.90
C ALA A 139 -3.67 18.31 3.71
N ALA A 140 -3.17 18.38 2.47
CA ALA A 140 -3.93 18.08 1.26
C ALA A 140 -3.96 16.58 0.91
N ARG A 141 -3.08 15.77 1.52
CA ARG A 141 -3.11 14.32 1.35
C ARG A 141 -4.45 13.76 1.87
N PRO A 142 -4.98 12.67 1.32
CA PRO A 142 -6.15 11.98 1.87
C PRO A 142 -5.80 11.31 3.21
N ASP A 143 -6.79 10.94 4.01
CA ASP A 143 -6.58 10.02 5.13
C ASP A 143 -6.78 8.55 4.68
N PHE A 144 -6.45 7.58 5.54
CA PHE A 144 -6.59 6.16 5.17
C PHE A 144 -8.05 5.69 5.02
N ALA A 145 -9.02 6.40 5.59
CA ALA A 145 -10.44 6.08 5.38
C ALA A 145 -10.87 6.48 3.96
N GLU A 146 -10.45 7.65 3.49
CA GLU A 146 -10.64 8.11 2.11
C GLU A 146 -9.90 7.21 1.11
N ILE A 147 -8.65 6.86 1.39
CA ILE A 147 -7.86 5.91 0.58
C ILE A 147 -8.63 4.58 0.44
N ALA A 148 -9.07 3.99 1.56
CA ALA A 148 -9.81 2.73 1.54
C ALA A 148 -11.11 2.82 0.71
N ALA A 149 -11.82 3.95 0.80
CA ALA A 149 -13.03 4.19 0.00
C ALA A 149 -12.72 4.28 -1.50
N ARG A 150 -11.65 4.99 -1.90
CA ARG A 150 -11.22 5.10 -3.30
C ARG A 150 -10.78 3.76 -3.88
N LEU A 151 -10.03 2.97 -3.10
CA LEU A 151 -9.64 1.61 -3.49
C LEU A 151 -10.87 0.69 -3.66
N ALA A 152 -11.87 0.83 -2.79
CA ALA A 152 -13.12 0.08 -2.91
C ALA A 152 -13.92 0.46 -4.17
N ALA A 153 -13.95 1.75 -4.55
CA ALA A 153 -14.59 2.21 -5.77
C ALA A 153 -13.92 1.62 -7.02
N VAL A 154 -12.59 1.61 -7.09
CA VAL A 154 -11.85 0.97 -8.20
C VAL A 154 -12.12 -0.54 -8.25
N ALA A 155 -12.18 -1.21 -7.10
CA ALA A 155 -12.51 -2.63 -7.04
C ALA A 155 -13.91 -2.94 -7.60
N ALA A 156 -14.88 -2.07 -7.31
CA ALA A 156 -16.24 -2.22 -7.83
C ALA A 156 -16.27 -2.10 -9.36
N VAL A 157 -15.48 -1.18 -9.95
CA VAL A 157 -15.38 -1.03 -11.41
C VAL A 157 -14.78 -2.28 -12.06
N ILE A 158 -13.67 -2.81 -11.51
CA ILE A 158 -13.00 -3.99 -12.05
C ILE A 158 -13.89 -5.24 -11.98
N CYS A 159 -14.70 -5.39 -10.92
CA CYS A 159 -15.63 -6.51 -10.77
C CYS A 159 -16.91 -6.38 -11.61
N ALA A 160 -17.30 -5.16 -12.02
CA ALA A 160 -18.58 -4.90 -12.69
C ALA A 160 -18.57 -5.18 -14.20
N GLU A 161 -17.41 -5.41 -14.83
CA GLU A 161 -17.33 -5.79 -16.24
C GLU A 161 -17.18 -7.32 -16.40
N PRO A 162 -18.22 -8.05 -16.83
CA PRO A 162 -18.03 -9.39 -17.31
C PRO A 162 -17.27 -9.33 -18.64
N VAL A 163 -16.33 -10.26 -18.81
CA VAL A 163 -15.73 -10.58 -20.10
C VAL A 163 -16.87 -10.84 -21.10
N LEU A 164 -17.11 -9.89 -22.00
CA LEU A 164 -17.90 -10.13 -23.20
C LEU A 164 -17.07 -11.06 -24.09
N LEU A 165 -17.32 -12.37 -23.95
CA LEU A 165 -16.99 -13.39 -24.95
C LEU A 165 -18.03 -13.38 -26.07
#